data_AF-A0A662STR9-F1
#
_entry.id   AF-A0A662STR9-F1
#
_cell.length_a   1.000
_cell.length_b   1.000
_cell.length_c   1.000
_cell.angle_alpha   90.00
_cell.angle_beta   90.00
_cell.angle_gamma   90.00
#
_symmetry.space_group_name_H-M   'P 1'
#
loop_
_entity.id
_entity.type
_entity.pdbx_description
1 polymer ?
#
loop_
_entity_poly.entity_id
_entity_poly.type
_entity_poly.pdbx_seq_one_letter_code
_entity_poly.pdbx_strand_id
1 'polypeptide(L)' 'MAKKVRCTETGRGSKGSVFVCWTPKGDIVLKARKVAPYKYDIVSEYPLGRFKVTMYAPNRRDLRKRIEEWLEHLMR' A
#
# COMPACT_ATOMS: atom_id res chain seq x y z
N MET A 1 -1.56 9.58 21.36
CA MET A 1 -1.11 9.91 19.98
C MET A 1 -1.54 8.79 19.06
N ALA A 2 -2.49 9.02 18.14
CA ALA A 2 -2.81 8.02 17.13
C ALA A 2 -1.57 7.83 16.24
N LYS A 3 -1.01 6.62 16.20
CA LYS A 3 0.11 6.29 15.32
C LYS A 3 -0.37 6.52 13.88
N LYS A 4 0.17 7.53 13.20
CA LYS A 4 -0.06 7.74 11.76
C LYS A 4 0.35 6.48 11.01
N VAL A 5 -0.42 6.11 9.98
CA VAL A 5 -0.04 4.96 9.15
C VAL A 5 1.25 5.33 8.43
N ARG A 6 2.24 4.44 8.48
CA ARG A 6 3.51 4.64 7.78
C ARG A 6 3.83 3.41 6.98
N CYS A 7 4.13 3.60 5.70
CA CYS A 7 4.49 2.53 4.79
C CYS A 7 5.94 2.65 4.33
N THR A 8 6.61 1.52 4.20
CA THR A 8 7.95 1.41 3.62
C THR A 8 7.92 0.39 2.49
N GLU A 9 8.52 0.73 1.34
CA GLU A 9 8.74 -0.21 0.25
C GLU A 9 9.89 -1.15 0.63
N THR A 10 9.60 -2.43 0.87
CA THR A 10 10.59 -3.43 1.33
C THR A 10 11.06 -4.36 0.23
N GLY A 11 10.32 -4.45 -0.87
CA GLY A 11 10.63 -5.34 -1.98
C GLY A 11 10.28 -4.73 -3.31
N ARG A 12 11.16 -4.89 -4.29
CA ARG A 12 10.93 -4.46 -5.67
C ARG A 12 11.27 -5.62 -6.61
N GLY A 13 10.35 -5.95 -7.50
CA GLY A 13 10.58 -6.99 -8.50
C GLY A 13 9.72 -6.84 -9.75
N SER A 14 9.91 -7.76 -10.70
CA SER A 14 9.09 -7.90 -11.92
C SER A 14 7.61 -8.11 -11.63
N LYS A 15 7.28 -8.61 -10.43
CA LYS A 15 5.91 -8.86 -9.96
C LYS A 15 5.26 -7.66 -9.25
N GLY A 16 5.98 -6.55 -9.05
CA GLY A 16 5.48 -5.35 -8.36
C GLY A 16 6.35 -4.87 -7.21
N SER A 17 5.87 -3.85 -6.50
CA SER A 17 6.45 -3.32 -5.27
C SER A 17 5.71 -3.87 -4.06
N VAL A 18 6.45 -4.20 -2.99
CA VAL A 18 5.88 -4.65 -1.71
C VAL A 18 6.06 -3.52 -0.70
N PHE A 19 4.97 -3.16 -0.03
CA PHE A 19 4.89 -2.13 0.99
C PHE A 19 4.52 -2.78 2.32
N VAL A 20 5.31 -2.52 3.35
CA VAL A 20 4.97 -2.86 4.73
C VAL A 20 4.48 -1.59 5.41
N CYS A 21 3.25 -1.63 5.89
CA CYS A 21 2.54 -0.52 6.50
C CYS A 21 2.27 -0.80 7.98
N TRP A 22 2.88 -0.01 8.85
CA TRP A 22 2.62 -0.05 10.29
C TRP A 22 1.37 0.76 10.59
N THR A 23 0.37 0.12 11.20
CA THR A 23 -0.90 0.76 11.55
C THR A 23 -1.23 0.55 13.02
N PRO A 24 -2.14 1.35 13.63
CA PRO A 24 -2.55 1.16 15.02
C PRO A 24 -3.17 -0.22 15.30
N LYS A 25 -3.76 -0.85 14.29
CA LYS A 25 -4.45 -2.15 14.40
C LYS A 25 -3.51 -3.34 14.13
N GLY A 26 -2.28 -3.09 13.70
CA GLY A 26 -1.29 -4.11 13.35
C GLY A 26 -0.60 -3.83 12.02
N ASP A 27 0.39 -4.66 11.70
CA ASP A 27 1.17 -4.52 10.48
C ASP A 27 0.42 -5.09 9.27
N ILE A 28 0.49 -4.36 8.16
CA ILE A 28 -0.13 -4.74 6.88
C ILE A 28 0.96 -4.84 5.83
N VAL A 29 0.96 -5.92 5.07
CA VAL A 29 1.83 -6.09 3.90
C VAL A 29 0.98 -5.99 2.65
N LEU A 30 1.29 -5.01 1.81
CA LEU A 30 0.61 -4.71 0.56
C LEU A 30 1.54 -4.98 -0.62
N LYS A 31 1.01 -5.60 -1.66
CA LYS A 31 1.68 -5.82 -2.94
C LYS A 31 1.02 -4.94 -3.99
N ALA A 32 1.78 -4.00 -4.54
CA ALA A 32 1.36 -3.12 -5.61
C ALA A 32 1.93 -3.60 -6.95
N ARG A 33 1.07 -4.11 -7.82
CA ARG A 33 1.41 -4.51 -9.18
C ARG A 33 1.03 -3.41 -10.16
N LYS A 34 1.99 -2.92 -10.94
CA LYS A 34 1.70 -1.98 -12.03
C LYS A 34 1.00 -2.72 -13.17
N VAL A 35 -0.21 -2.30 -13.52
CA VAL A 35 -1.03 -2.93 -14.57
C VAL A 35 -1.15 -2.07 -15.83
N ALA A 36 -0.96 -0.75 -15.72
CA ALA A 36 -0.90 0.17 -16.83
C ALA A 36 -0.01 1.39 -16.46
N PRO A 37 0.27 2.33 -17.38
CA PRO A 37 0.89 3.60 -17.02
C PRO A 37 0.12 4.25 -15.88
N TYR A 38 0.84 4.58 -14.81
CA TYR A 38 0.31 5.18 -13.58
C TYR A 38 -0.74 4.37 -12.81
N LYS A 39 -1.17 3.18 -13.27
CA LYS A 39 -2.20 2.37 -12.61
C LYS A 39 -1.58 1.18 -11.88
N TYR A 40 -1.90 1.04 -10.60
CA TYR A 40 -1.40 -0.01 -9.72
C TYR A 40 -2.56 -0.74 -9.07
N ASP A 41 -2.55 -2.07 -9.17
CA ASP A 41 -3.43 -2.94 -8.38
C ASP A 41 -2.70 -3.31 -7.09
N ILE A 42 -3.29 -2.94 -5.97
CA ILE A 42 -2.77 -3.16 -4.63
C ILE A 42 -3.61 -4.24 -3.95
N VAL A 43 -2.93 -5.26 -3.43
CA VAL A 43 -3.56 -6.38 -2.72
C VAL A 43 -2.78 -6.63 -1.43
N SER A 44 -3.46 -6.90 -0.32
CA SER A 44 -2.77 -7.32 0.91
C SER A 44 -2.30 -8.76 0.82
N GLU A 45 -0.99 -8.95 1.01
CA GLU A 45 -0.41 -10.26 1.31
C GLU A 45 -0.63 -10.63 2.78
N TYR A 46 -0.68 -9.63 3.67
CA TYR A 46 -1.00 -9.82 5.08
C TYR A 46 -1.78 -8.62 5.65
N PRO A 47 -2.91 -8.83 6.35
CA PRO A 47 -3.72 -10.05 6.33
C PRO A 47 -4.20 -10.36 4.90
N LEU A 48 -4.08 -11.62 4.48
CA LEU A 48 -4.23 -12.05 3.09
C LEU A 48 -5.59 -11.63 2.49
N GLY A 49 -5.57 -10.90 1.38
CA GLY A 49 -6.76 -10.54 0.59
C GLY A 49 -7.75 -9.56 1.24
N ARG A 50 -7.55 -9.18 2.51
CA ARG A 50 -8.45 -8.27 3.25
C ARG A 50 -8.54 -6.89 2.63
N PHE A 51 -7.45 -6.41 2.03
CA PHE A 51 -7.36 -5.08 1.45
C PHE A 51 -7.03 -5.20 -0.03
N LYS A 52 -7.92 -4.67 -0.88
CA LYS A 52 -7.73 -4.64 -2.33
C LYS A 52 -8.22 -3.32 -2.89
N VAL A 53 -7.36 -2.65 -3.65
CA VAL A 53 -7.69 -1.37 -4.26
C VAL A 53 -6.85 -1.16 -5.52
N THR A 54 -7.42 -0.46 -6.49
CA THR A 54 -6.67 0.02 -7.65
C THR A 54 -6.41 1.51 -7.45
N MET A 55 -5.14 1.91 -7.52
CA MET A 55 -4.72 3.30 -7.35
C MET A 55 -3.99 3.82 -8.59
N TYR A 56 -4.16 5.12 -8.82
CA TYR A 56 -3.41 5.85 -9.83
C TYR A 56 -2.32 6.68 -9.16
N ALA A 57 -1.08 6.55 -9.59
CA ALA A 57 0.05 7.30 -9.09
C ALA A 57 1.09 7.55 -10.19
N PRO A 58 1.57 8.79 -10.36
CA PRO A 58 2.55 9.13 -11.40
C PRO A 58 3.92 8.49 -11.10
N ASN A 59 4.30 8.40 -9.83
CA ASN A 59 5.54 7.79 -9.37
C ASN A 59 5.31 6.97 -8.07
N ARG A 60 6.34 6.25 -7.63
CA ARG A 60 6.25 5.39 -6.44
C ARG A 60 6.11 6.16 -5.13
N ARG A 61 6.68 7.36 -5.05
CA ARG A 61 6.60 8.21 -3.85
C ARG A 61 5.16 8.64 -3.61
N ASP A 62 4.46 9.03 -4.69
CA ASP A 62 3.04 9.34 -4.68
C ASP A 62 2.18 8.10 -4.42
N LEU A 63 2.55 6.94 -4.97
CA LEU A 63 1.86 5.67 -4.69
C LEU A 63 1.90 5.36 -3.20
N ARG A 64 3.07 5.44 -2.57
CA ARG A 64 3.23 5.22 -1.12
C ARG A 64 2.36 6.17 -0.31
N LYS A 65 2.39 7.47 -0.63
CA LYS A 65 1.59 8.48 0.07
C LYS A 65 0.09 8.19 -0.04
N ARG A 66 -0.39 7.83 -1.24
CA ARG A 66 -1.78 7.44 -1.47
C ARG A 66 -2.18 6.17 -0.71
N ILE A 67 -1.28 5.20 -0.59
CA ILE A 67 -1.49 3.99 0.22
C ILE A 67 -1.64 4.36 1.70
N GLU A 68 -0.77 5.21 2.22
CA GLU A 68 -0.83 5.70 3.61
C GLU A 68 -2.17 6.42 3.86
N GLU A 69 -2.54 7.39 3.02
CA GLU A 69 -3.80 8.15 3.12
C GLU A 69 -5.04 7.23 3.07
N TRP A 70 -5.03 6.24 2.19
CA TRP A 70 -6.12 5.27 2.07
C TRP A 70 -6.27 4.37 3.30
N LEU A 71 -5.15 3.85 3.82
CA LEU A 71 -5.16 3.05 5.04
C LEU A 71 -5.58 3.89 6.25
N GLU A 72 -5.15 5.15 6.35
CA GLU A 72 -5.63 6.07 7.39
C GLU A 72 -7.15 6.27 7.31
N HIS A 73 -7.70 6.46 6.11
CA HIS A 73 -9.14 6.63 5.93
C HIS A 73 -9.94 5.38 6.31
N LEU A 74 -9.44 4.18 5.98
CA LEU A 74 -10.09 2.92 6.33
C LEU A 74 -10.05 2.58 7.83
N MET A 75 -9.12 3.19 8.58
CA MET A 75 -8.89 2.88 9.98
C MET A 75 -9.37 3.94 10.95
N ARG A 76 -9.82 5.08 10.44
CA ARG A 76 -10.54 6.10 11.21
C ARG A 76 -11.91 5.59 11.64
#